data_AF-A0A6B1CRI7-F1
#
_entry.id   AF-A0A6B1CRI7-F1
#
_cell.length_a   1.000
_cell.length_b   1.000
_cell.length_c   1.000
_cell.angle_alpha   90.00
_cell.angle_beta   90.00
_cell.angle_gamma   90.00
#
_symmetry.space_group_name_H-M   'P 1'
#
loop_
_entity.id
_entity.type
_entity.pdbx_description
1 polymer ?
#
loop_
_entity_poly.entity_id
_entity_poly.type
_entity_poly.pdbx_seq_one_letter_code
_entity_poly.pdbx_strand_id
1 'polypeptide(L)'
;MRVFKYTISLASVLFIACGDDNPVEGSRDNTIGESRGQGQLAAAQEYDGGNNAIGNAASHWRGIEIRPESRCSPYDRSDYRYPQSVELVIIKELGGIYSPYTGRCFSGRWETDIEHIVALSEAHDSGLCEPVPNIMQLRRTFAADPLNLTLASPELNRGRKRHYDSRMDAAYE
;
A
#
# COMPACT_ATOMS: atom_id res chain seq x y z
N MET A 1 37.01 -25.12 -8.61
CA MET A 1 35.98 -24.25 -9.21
C MET A 1 34.75 -25.08 -9.54
N ARG A 2 33.66 -24.94 -8.79
CA ARG A 2 32.35 -25.53 -9.12
C ARG A 2 31.38 -24.36 -9.30
N VAL A 3 31.00 -24.14 -10.55
CA VAL A 3 30.01 -23.12 -10.94
C VAL A 3 28.63 -23.75 -10.75
N PHE A 4 27.89 -23.33 -9.74
CA PHE A 4 26.47 -23.67 -9.63
C PHE A 4 25.69 -22.74 -10.55
N LYS A 5 25.26 -23.27 -11.70
CA LYS A 5 24.23 -22.66 -12.53
C LYS A 5 22.88 -22.94 -11.86
N TYR A 6 22.32 -21.96 -11.18
CA TYR A 6 20.90 -21.99 -10.81
C TYR A 6 20.10 -21.45 -11.99
N THR A 7 19.56 -22.35 -12.81
CA THR A 7 18.48 -22.06 -13.74
C THR A 7 17.20 -21.99 -12.91
N ILE A 8 16.74 -20.78 -12.59
CA ILE A 8 15.39 -20.58 -12.05
C ILE A 8 14.43 -20.77 -13.20
N SER A 9 13.69 -21.87 -13.17
CA SER A 9 12.56 -22.14 -14.06
C SER A 9 11.48 -21.09 -13.78
N LEU A 10 11.29 -20.16 -14.71
CA LEU A 10 10.13 -19.26 -14.74
C LEU A 10 8.87 -20.09 -15.04
N ALA A 11 8.38 -20.82 -14.03
CA ALA A 11 7.04 -21.35 -14.05
C ALA A 11 6.08 -20.17 -13.89
N SER A 12 5.53 -19.73 -15.02
CA SER A 12 4.28 -18.98 -15.20
C SER A 12 3.85 -18.09 -14.03
N VAL A 13 4.36 -16.86 -14.00
CA VAL A 13 3.57 -15.76 -13.42
C VAL A 13 2.36 -15.63 -14.33
N LEU A 14 1.17 -15.93 -13.80
CA LEU A 14 -0.09 -15.67 -14.48
C LEU A 14 -0.20 -14.15 -14.67
N PHE A 15 0.25 -13.66 -15.82
CA PHE A 15 -0.12 -12.33 -16.30
C PHE A 15 -1.63 -12.38 -16.50
N ILE A 16 -2.37 -11.67 -15.64
CA ILE A 16 -3.75 -11.32 -15.94
C ILE A 16 -3.64 -10.27 -17.06
N ALA A 17 -3.45 -10.73 -18.28
CA ALA A 17 -3.56 -9.87 -19.43
C ALA A 17 -5.00 -9.38 -19.45
N CYS A 18 -5.20 -8.07 -19.32
CA CYS A 18 -6.45 -7.45 -19.72
C CYS A 18 -6.55 -7.62 -21.24
N GLY A 19 -7.03 -8.78 -21.68
CA GLY A 19 -7.34 -9.06 -23.06
C GLY A 19 -8.57 -8.27 -23.50
N ASP A 20 -8.71 -8.05 -24.80
CA ASP A 20 -9.79 -7.29 -25.44
C ASP A 20 -11.21 -7.93 -25.29
N ASP A 21 -11.36 -8.92 -24.42
CA ASP A 21 -12.60 -9.65 -24.20
C ASP A 21 -13.33 -9.12 -22.95
N ASN A 22 -14.26 -8.18 -23.17
CA ASN A 22 -15.24 -7.76 -22.16
C ASN A 22 -16.07 -8.96 -21.67
N PRO A 23 -16.05 -9.33 -20.38
CA PRO A 23 -17.06 -10.23 -19.84
C PRO A 23 -18.26 -9.41 -19.35
N VAL A 24 -19.41 -9.73 -19.94
CA VAL A 24 -20.75 -9.29 -19.56
C VAL A 24 -21.00 -9.52 -18.06
N GLU A 25 -21.63 -8.53 -17.41
CA GLU A 25 -22.12 -8.59 -16.04
C GLU A 25 -22.86 -9.91 -15.74
N GLY A 26 -22.42 -10.62 -14.69
CA GLY A 26 -23.00 -11.89 -14.29
C GLY A 26 -23.12 -12.04 -12.78
N SER A 27 -24.31 -11.73 -12.28
CA SER A 27 -24.98 -12.32 -11.12
C SER A 27 -24.32 -12.24 -9.72
N ARG A 28 -24.91 -11.37 -8.88
CA ARG A 28 -24.77 -11.39 -7.43
C ARG A 28 -25.57 -12.56 -6.86
N ASP A 29 -24.91 -13.54 -6.26
CA ASP A 29 -25.53 -14.38 -5.23
C ASP A 29 -24.47 -14.74 -4.18
N ASN A 30 -24.62 -14.21 -2.97
CA ASN A 30 -23.77 -14.57 -1.83
C ASN A 30 -24.69 -14.76 -0.61
N THR A 31 -25.41 -15.88 -0.62
CA THR A 31 -26.08 -16.41 0.56
C THR A 31 -25.07 -17.18 1.41
N ILE A 32 -24.50 -16.53 2.42
CA ILE A 32 -23.76 -17.21 3.50
C ILE A 32 -24.73 -17.40 4.66
N GLY A 33 -25.10 -18.65 4.91
CA GLY A 33 -26.00 -19.07 5.98
C GLY A 33 -25.41 -18.85 7.37
N GLU A 34 -26.22 -18.27 8.26
CA GLU A 34 -26.05 -18.31 9.70
C GLU A 34 -26.03 -19.78 10.19
N SER A 35 -24.99 -20.14 10.95
CA SER A 35 -25.09 -21.26 11.89
C SER A 35 -24.73 -20.77 13.29
N ARG A 36 -25.76 -20.68 14.13
CA ARG A 36 -25.69 -20.43 15.57
C ARG A 36 -25.07 -21.65 16.24
N GLY A 37 -23.91 -21.47 16.85
CA GLY A 37 -23.33 -22.39 17.84
C GLY A 37 -23.25 -21.70 19.19
N GLN A 38 -24.21 -21.98 20.07
CA GLN A 38 -24.16 -21.62 21.48
C GLN A 38 -23.16 -22.54 22.19
N GLY A 39 -22.20 -21.97 22.92
CA GLY A 39 -21.20 -22.71 23.70
C GLY A 39 -20.63 -21.86 24.83
N GLN A 40 -21.31 -21.91 25.97
CA GLN A 40 -20.85 -21.74 27.36
C GLN A 40 -19.95 -20.55 27.76
N LEU A 41 -20.56 -19.73 28.63
CA LEU A 41 -19.95 -18.71 29.48
C LEU A 41 -18.95 -19.34 30.47
N ALA A 42 -17.69 -18.88 30.45
CA ALA A 42 -16.73 -19.09 31.52
C ALA A 42 -16.10 -17.75 31.92
N ALA A 43 -16.36 -17.39 33.18
CA ALA A 43 -15.73 -16.38 34.04
C ALA A 43 -14.92 -15.24 33.40
N ALA A 44 -15.42 -14.02 33.59
CA ALA A 44 -14.61 -12.81 33.53
C ALA A 44 -13.51 -12.87 34.60
N GLN A 45 -12.25 -12.96 34.17
CA GLN A 45 -11.13 -12.54 35.00
C GLN A 45 -10.86 -11.06 34.72
N GLU A 46 -11.01 -10.31 35.80
CA GLU A 46 -10.61 -8.93 36.05
C GLU A 46 -9.27 -8.58 35.35
N TYR A 47 -9.33 -7.69 34.36
CA TYR A 47 -8.15 -7.09 33.75
C TYR A 47 -7.63 -6.01 34.70
N ASP A 48 -6.72 -6.40 35.60
CA ASP A 48 -5.93 -5.47 36.39
C ASP A 48 -4.99 -4.68 35.46
N GLY A 49 -5.01 -3.36 35.61
CA GLY A 49 -4.22 -2.42 34.85
C GLY A 49 -2.74 -2.54 35.18
N GLY A 50 -2.05 -3.40 34.43
CA GLY A 50 -0.59 -3.55 34.50
C GLY A 50 0.10 -2.92 33.29
N ASN A 51 0.46 -1.65 33.39
CA ASN A 51 1.51 -1.03 32.58
C ASN A 51 2.82 -1.82 32.77
N ASN A 52 3.14 -2.80 31.91
CA ASN A 52 4.51 -3.32 31.69
C ASN A 52 4.52 -4.46 30.67
N ALA A 53 4.47 -4.11 29.38
CA ALA A 53 5.15 -4.81 28.29
C ALA A 53 4.77 -4.14 26.96
N ILE A 54 5.25 -2.91 26.73
CA ILE A 54 5.44 -2.46 25.35
C ILE A 54 6.48 -3.42 24.78
N GLY A 55 6.03 -4.34 23.92
CA GLY A 55 6.86 -5.41 23.38
C GLY A 55 8.17 -4.83 22.86
N ASN A 56 9.27 -5.48 23.24
CA ASN A 56 10.61 -5.12 22.80
C ASN A 56 10.65 -5.30 21.28
N ALA A 57 10.37 -4.22 20.53
CA ALA A 57 10.39 -4.25 19.07
C ALA A 57 11.81 -4.64 18.65
N ALA A 58 11.94 -5.66 17.80
CA ALA A 58 13.24 -6.02 17.27
C ALA A 58 13.85 -4.77 16.62
N SER A 59 15.05 -4.36 17.03
CA SER A 59 15.72 -3.20 16.44
C SER A 59 16.11 -3.42 14.98
N HIS A 60 16.07 -4.67 14.52
CA HIS A 60 16.36 -5.07 13.15
C HIS A 60 15.39 -6.14 12.66
N TRP A 61 14.94 -6.02 11.42
CA TRP A 61 14.20 -7.05 10.71
C TRP A 61 14.88 -7.34 9.37
N ARG A 62 15.39 -8.58 9.20
CA ARG A 62 16.16 -8.99 8.01
C ARG A 62 17.33 -8.03 7.67
N GLY A 63 17.97 -7.45 8.68
CA GLY A 63 19.07 -6.49 8.53
C GLY A 63 18.64 -5.05 8.27
N ILE A 64 17.34 -4.76 8.23
CA ILE A 64 16.79 -3.40 8.16
C ILE A 64 16.62 -2.88 9.58
N GLU A 65 17.20 -1.73 9.88
CA GLU A 65 17.00 -1.03 11.15
C GLU A 65 15.52 -0.61 11.29
N ILE A 66 14.89 -0.99 12.41
CA ILE A 66 13.53 -0.57 12.75
C ILE A 66 13.64 0.63 13.69
N ARG A 67 13.09 1.77 13.25
CA ARG A 67 12.96 2.98 14.08
C ARG A 67 11.48 3.28 14.34
N PRO A 68 11.13 3.89 15.49
CA PRO A 68 9.80 4.45 15.69
C PRO A 68 9.49 5.48 14.59
N GLU A 69 8.24 5.50 14.13
CA GLU A 69 7.75 6.56 13.24
C GLU A 69 7.80 7.90 13.99
N SER A 70 8.36 8.92 13.35
CA SER A 70 8.51 10.25 13.94
C SER A 70 8.43 11.32 12.87
N ARG A 71 7.32 12.07 12.88
CA ARG A 71 7.15 13.23 12.01
C ARG A 71 8.10 14.34 12.43
N CYS A 72 9.19 14.50 11.69
CA CYS A 72 10.24 15.48 11.98
C CYS A 72 10.08 16.83 11.25
N SER A 73 9.11 16.94 10.32
CA SER A 73 8.67 18.20 9.71
C SER A 73 7.18 18.13 9.33
N PRO A 74 6.50 19.26 9.08
CA PRO A 74 5.17 19.22 8.48
C PRO A 74 5.18 18.53 7.11
N TYR A 75 4.14 17.75 6.82
CA TYR A 75 3.95 17.10 5.53
C TYR A 75 3.35 18.08 4.52
N ASP A 76 4.02 18.28 3.38
CA ASP A 76 3.45 18.95 2.22
C ASP A 76 3.42 18.00 1.02
N ARG A 77 2.22 17.72 0.50
CA ARG A 77 2.02 16.91 -0.72
C ARG A 77 2.82 17.46 -1.90
N SER A 78 3.06 18.77 -1.94
CA SER A 78 3.74 19.47 -3.01
C SER A 78 5.25 19.15 -3.11
N ASP A 79 5.85 18.61 -2.04
CA ASP A 79 7.23 18.10 -2.06
C ASP A 79 7.35 16.76 -2.80
N TYR A 80 6.25 16.04 -2.94
CA TYR A 80 6.15 14.70 -3.51
C TYR A 80 5.51 14.70 -4.92
N ARG A 81 5.82 15.71 -5.73
CA ARG A 81 5.34 15.82 -7.11
C ARG A 81 6.00 14.78 -8.02
N TYR A 82 5.21 14.19 -8.91
CA TYR A 82 5.67 13.31 -9.98
C TYR A 82 4.88 13.60 -11.26
N PRO A 83 5.45 13.31 -12.45
CA PRO A 83 4.76 13.52 -13.71
C PRO A 83 3.68 12.47 -13.95
N GLN A 84 2.56 12.87 -14.56
CA GLN A 84 1.49 11.94 -14.95
C GLN A 84 1.98 10.85 -15.92
N SER A 85 3.09 11.07 -16.63
CA SER A 85 3.67 10.09 -17.55
C SER A 85 4.06 8.76 -16.90
N VAL A 86 4.21 8.72 -15.56
CA VAL A 86 4.46 7.47 -14.83
C VAL A 86 3.31 6.47 -14.97
N GLU A 87 2.08 6.95 -15.23
CA GLU A 87 0.91 6.11 -15.49
C GLU A 87 1.15 5.07 -16.59
N LEU A 88 1.86 5.48 -17.65
CA LEU A 88 2.18 4.61 -18.78
C LEU A 88 3.18 3.51 -18.39
N VAL A 89 4.08 3.79 -17.44
CA VAL A 89 5.02 2.80 -16.91
C VAL A 89 4.26 1.77 -16.09
N ILE A 90 3.36 2.22 -15.21
CA ILE A 90 2.50 1.34 -14.39
C ILE A 90 1.66 0.42 -15.27
N ILE A 91 0.97 0.95 -16.28
CA ILE A 91 0.16 0.15 -17.22
C ILE A 91 1.01 -0.91 -17.91
N LYS A 92 2.23 -0.56 -18.32
CA LYS A 92 3.16 -1.50 -18.94
C LYS A 92 3.59 -2.61 -17.99
N GLU A 93 3.89 -2.28 -16.73
CA GLU A 93 4.31 -3.25 -15.72
C GLU A 93 3.17 -4.18 -15.29
N LEU A 94 1.95 -3.66 -15.20
CA LEU A 94 0.75 -4.45 -14.90
C LEU A 94 0.26 -5.28 -16.10
N GLY A 95 0.70 -4.98 -17.31
CA GLY A 95 0.24 -5.65 -18.53
C GLY A 95 -1.14 -5.21 -19.01
N GLY A 96 -1.61 -4.04 -18.60
CA GLY A 96 -2.93 -3.50 -18.93
C GLY A 96 -3.42 -2.42 -17.95
N ILE A 97 -4.59 -1.85 -18.22
CA ILE A 97 -5.27 -0.94 -17.28
C ILE A 97 -6.01 -1.80 -16.26
N TYR A 98 -5.32 -2.17 -15.18
CA TYR A 98 -5.75 -3.16 -14.21
C TYR A 98 -5.61 -2.62 -12.79
N SER A 99 -6.60 -2.86 -11.92
CA SER A 99 -6.53 -2.55 -10.50
C SER A 99 -6.27 -3.82 -9.69
N PRO A 100 -5.07 -3.98 -9.09
CA PRO A 100 -4.74 -5.13 -8.25
C PRO A 100 -5.63 -5.26 -7.01
N TYR A 101 -6.18 -4.16 -6.50
CA TYR A 101 -7.05 -4.18 -5.32
C TYR A 101 -8.42 -4.78 -5.58
N THR A 102 -8.90 -4.71 -6.82
CA THR A 102 -10.25 -5.19 -7.19
C THR A 102 -10.22 -6.37 -8.16
N GLY A 103 -9.07 -6.67 -8.76
CA GLY A 103 -8.96 -7.66 -9.81
C GLY A 103 -9.63 -7.24 -11.13
N ARG A 104 -9.95 -5.95 -11.31
CA ARG A 104 -10.71 -5.46 -12.47
C ARG A 104 -9.80 -4.85 -13.53
N CYS A 105 -10.09 -5.17 -14.78
CA CYS A 105 -9.60 -4.46 -15.96
C CYS A 105 -10.53 -3.28 -16.29
N PHE A 106 -9.96 -2.21 -16.85
CA PHE A 106 -10.69 -1.02 -17.28
C PHE A 106 -10.45 -0.78 -18.77
N SER A 107 -11.41 -0.12 -19.41
CA SER A 107 -11.35 0.17 -20.85
C SER A 107 -10.49 1.41 -21.14
N GLY A 108 -10.40 2.32 -20.17
CA GLY A 108 -9.67 3.56 -20.33
C GLY A 108 -9.01 4.06 -19.05
N ARG A 109 -7.94 4.84 -19.25
CA ARG A 109 -7.13 5.44 -18.17
C ARG A 109 -7.93 6.38 -17.26
N TRP A 110 -8.94 7.05 -17.82
CA TRP A 110 -9.81 7.98 -17.10
C TRP A 110 -10.68 7.29 -16.04
N GLU A 111 -10.78 5.97 -16.08
CA GLU A 111 -11.52 5.17 -15.10
C GLU A 111 -10.68 4.78 -13.87
N THR A 112 -9.40 5.16 -13.87
CA THR A 112 -8.45 4.81 -12.81
C THR A 112 -7.72 6.04 -12.30
N ASP A 113 -7.23 5.95 -11.07
CA ASP A 113 -6.26 6.87 -10.51
C ASP A 113 -4.95 6.15 -10.22
N ILE A 114 -3.84 6.89 -10.30
CA ILE A 114 -2.56 6.45 -9.76
C ILE A 114 -2.66 6.44 -8.23
N GLU A 115 -2.33 5.31 -7.62
CA GLU A 115 -2.35 5.10 -6.19
C GLU A 115 -0.98 4.71 -5.66
N HIS A 116 -0.61 5.27 -4.50
CA HIS A 116 0.59 4.86 -3.76
C HIS A 116 0.28 3.69 -2.83
N ILE A 117 1.04 2.60 -2.93
CA ILE A 117 0.89 1.43 -2.04
C ILE A 117 1.21 1.84 -0.60
N VAL A 118 2.38 2.46 -0.40
CA VAL A 118 2.78 3.13 0.86
C VAL A 118 2.43 4.60 0.76
N ALA A 119 1.72 5.16 1.75
CA ALA A 119 1.34 6.57 1.71
C ALA A 119 2.57 7.49 1.70
N LEU A 120 2.45 8.62 1.03
CA LEU A 120 3.51 9.65 1.05
C LEU A 120 3.66 10.29 2.42
N SER A 121 2.56 10.43 3.18
CA SER A 121 2.55 10.89 4.56
C SER A 121 3.23 9.89 5.50
N GLU A 122 2.91 8.59 5.38
CA GLU A 122 3.57 7.51 6.12
C GLU A 122 5.08 7.47 5.82
N ALA A 123 5.47 7.62 4.55
CA ALA A 123 6.87 7.68 4.16
C ALA A 123 7.58 8.94 4.70
N HIS A 124 6.87 10.07 4.77
CA HIS A 124 7.35 11.28 5.42
C HIS A 124 7.66 11.03 6.90
N ASP A 125 6.73 10.38 7.60
CA ASP A 125 6.83 10.06 9.02
C ASP A 125 7.84 8.94 9.32
N SER A 126 8.18 8.14 8.31
CA SER A 126 9.18 7.07 8.35
C SER A 126 10.60 7.54 8.01
N GLY A 127 10.83 8.85 7.92
CA GLY A 127 12.18 9.42 7.77
C GLY A 127 12.40 10.23 6.49
N LEU A 128 11.45 10.30 5.53
CA LEU A 128 11.57 11.24 4.41
C LEU A 128 11.35 12.70 4.82
N CYS A 129 10.98 12.96 6.09
CA CYS A 129 11.04 14.28 6.68
C CYS A 129 12.48 14.74 7.00
N GLU A 130 13.45 13.81 7.11
CA GLU A 130 14.79 14.10 7.63
C GLU A 130 15.64 14.98 6.66
N PRO A 131 16.42 15.93 7.19
CA PRO A 131 17.22 16.83 6.37
C PRO A 131 18.51 16.14 5.88
N VAL A 132 18.41 15.43 4.77
CA VAL A 132 19.57 14.88 4.04
C VAL A 132 19.86 15.67 2.76
N PRO A 133 21.10 15.62 2.23
CA PRO A 133 21.41 16.20 0.93
C PRO A 133 20.46 15.65 -0.16
N ASN A 134 19.92 16.54 -0.99
CA ASN A 134 18.96 16.21 -2.06
C ASN A 134 17.62 15.61 -1.58
N ILE A 135 17.18 15.88 -0.35
CA ILE A 135 15.91 15.35 0.18
C ILE A 135 14.71 15.57 -0.75
N MET A 136 14.61 16.73 -1.42
CA MET A 136 13.54 17.00 -2.40
C MET A 136 13.55 16.02 -3.58
N GLN A 137 14.74 15.68 -4.07
CA GLN A 137 14.87 14.70 -5.15
C GLN A 137 14.51 13.30 -4.66
N LEU A 138 14.89 12.95 -3.42
CA LEU A 138 14.53 11.68 -2.80
C LEU A 138 13.01 11.54 -2.66
N ARG A 139 12.32 12.57 -2.14
CA ARG A 139 10.85 12.63 -2.01
C ARG A 139 10.15 12.42 -3.37
N ARG A 140 10.62 13.11 -4.41
CA ARG A 140 10.07 12.97 -5.78
C ARG A 140 10.35 11.61 -6.39
N THR A 141 11.52 11.04 -6.12
CA THR A 141 11.89 9.69 -6.59
C THR A 141 10.99 8.65 -5.94
N PHE A 142 10.80 8.72 -4.61
CA PHE A 142 9.86 7.84 -3.89
C PHE A 142 8.43 7.97 -4.41
N ALA A 143 7.97 9.20 -4.66
CA ALA A 143 6.62 9.46 -5.14
C ALA A 143 6.37 8.98 -6.59
N ALA A 144 7.43 8.83 -7.39
CA ALA A 144 7.38 8.39 -8.78
C ALA A 144 7.83 6.93 -8.98
N ASP A 145 8.22 6.23 -7.91
CA ASP A 145 8.76 4.88 -7.99
C ASP A 145 7.66 3.88 -8.43
N PRO A 146 7.81 3.22 -9.59
CA PRO A 146 6.82 2.24 -10.06
C PRO A 146 6.55 1.12 -9.06
N LEU A 147 7.52 0.76 -8.21
CA LEU A 147 7.33 -0.27 -7.17
C LEU A 147 6.39 0.17 -6.03
N ASN A 148 6.19 1.48 -5.87
CA ASN A 148 5.25 2.04 -4.89
C ASN A 148 3.96 2.53 -5.56
N LEU A 149 3.77 2.31 -6.86
CA LEU A 149 2.65 2.83 -7.62
C LEU A 149 1.80 1.71 -8.22
N THR A 150 0.48 1.94 -8.26
CA THR A 150 -0.48 1.06 -8.91
C THR A 150 -1.64 1.86 -9.49
N LEU A 151 -2.54 1.21 -10.23
CA LEU A 151 -3.84 1.77 -10.58
C LEU A 151 -4.91 1.29 -9.59
N ALA A 152 -5.82 2.19 -9.23
CA ALA A 152 -6.99 1.90 -8.41
C ALA A 152 -8.22 2.59 -9.00
N SER A 153 -9.41 2.08 -8.70
CA SER A 153 -10.65 2.78 -9.07
C SER A 153 -10.80 4.07 -8.24
N PRO A 154 -11.38 5.14 -8.79
CA PRO A 154 -11.58 6.40 -8.09
C PRO A 154 -12.32 6.24 -6.75
N GLU A 155 -13.26 5.30 -6.64
CA GLU A 155 -14.03 5.09 -5.39
C GLU A 155 -13.16 4.51 -4.26
N LEU A 156 -12.10 3.78 -4.59
CA LEU A 156 -11.14 3.26 -3.61
C LEU A 156 -10.09 4.29 -3.26
N ASN A 157 -9.60 5.04 -4.24
CA ASN A 157 -8.52 6.01 -4.04
C ASN A 157 -9.05 7.32 -3.40
N ARG A 158 -10.11 7.90 -3.97
CA ARG A 158 -10.63 9.22 -3.59
C ARG A 158 -11.51 9.14 -2.34
N GLY A 159 -10.89 9.10 -1.17
CA GLY A 159 -11.58 9.35 0.11
C GLY A 159 -11.34 8.30 1.20
N ARG A 160 -10.68 7.18 0.89
CA ARG A 160 -10.36 6.16 1.91
C ARG A 160 -9.03 6.41 2.60
N LYS A 161 -8.01 7.00 1.95
CA LYS A 161 -6.66 7.18 2.52
C LYS A 161 -6.44 8.51 3.27
N ARG A 162 -7.38 9.46 3.13
CA ARG A 162 -7.28 10.81 3.73
C ARG A 162 -7.06 10.83 5.25
N HIS A 163 -7.52 9.80 5.97
CA HIS A 163 -7.40 9.74 7.43
C HIS A 163 -5.99 9.43 7.95
N TYR A 164 -5.07 8.96 7.08
CA TYR A 164 -3.64 8.87 7.39
C TYR A 164 -2.89 10.14 7.00
N ASP A 165 -3.29 10.79 5.88
CA ASP A 165 -2.70 12.06 5.47
C ASP A 165 -3.01 13.21 6.44
N SER A 166 -4.23 13.25 7.01
CA SER A 166 -4.70 14.33 7.89
C SER A 166 -4.44 14.10 9.38
N ARG A 167 -3.78 13.00 9.78
CA ARG A 167 -3.70 12.59 11.20
C ARG A 167 -2.78 13.45 12.07
N MET A 168 -2.20 14.52 11.53
CA MET A 168 -1.18 15.33 12.20
C MET A 168 -1.37 16.84 12.01
N ASP A 169 -2.56 17.31 11.60
CA ASP A 169 -2.86 18.75 11.56
C ASP A 169 -3.35 19.28 12.92
N ALA A 170 -3.57 18.41 13.92
CA ALA A 170 -4.21 18.77 15.20
C ALA A 170 -3.30 18.67 16.43
N ALA A 171 -1.98 18.49 16.28
CA ALA A 171 -1.06 18.28 17.40
C ALA A 171 0.00 19.40 17.59
N TYR A 172 -0.10 20.50 16.84
CA TYR A 172 0.81 21.65 16.95
C TYR A 172 0.04 22.99 17.04
N GLU A 173 -0.79 23.14 18.06
CA GLU A 173 -1.18 24.45 18.62
C GLU A 173 -0.72 24.55 20.08
#